data_AF-A0A3C1GXQ2-F1
#
_entry.id   AF-A0A3C1GXQ2-F1
#
_cell.length_a   1.000
_cell.length_b   1.000
_cell.length_c   1.000
_cell.angle_alpha   90.00
_cell.angle_beta   90.00
_cell.angle_gamma   90.00
#
_symmetry.space_group_name_H-M   'P 1'
#
loop_
_entity.id
_entity.type
_entity.pdbx_description
1 polymer ?
#
loop_
_entity_poly.entity_id
_entity_poly.type
_entity_poly.pdbx_seq_one_letter_code
_entity_poly.pdbx_strand_id
1 'polypeptide(L)'
;RIGLSLASFVDRLGLLPASLIHADPLHTSLVIANLGSVDGDAVFHHLYEWGTSSLFITLGRLDEQGKVTITFTIDERISEGQQLFKALAFFKDCLENPR
;
A
#
# COMPACT_ATOMS: atom_id res chain seq x y z
N ARG A 1 26.21 -2.25 -5.97
CA ARG A 1 25.41 -2.62 -7.18
C ARG A 1 25.25 -4.14 -7.34
N ILE A 2 26.33 -4.94 -7.26
CA ILE A 2 26.25 -6.41 -7.37
C ILE A 2 25.38 -7.04 -6.27
N GLY A 3 25.56 -6.63 -5.01
CA GLY A 3 24.78 -7.17 -3.88
C GLY A 3 23.26 -6.97 -4.02
N LEU A 4 22.82 -5.76 -4.40
CA LEU A 4 21.39 -5.50 -4.66
C LEU A 4 20.87 -6.31 -5.84
N SER A 5 21.62 -6.41 -6.94
CA SER A 5 21.21 -7.21 -8.11
C SER A 5 21.06 -8.69 -7.76
N LEU A 6 21.94 -9.22 -6.91
CA LEU A 6 21.86 -10.60 -6.44
C LEU A 6 20.64 -10.78 -5.53
N ALA A 7 20.44 -9.87 -4.58
CA ALA A 7 19.26 -9.88 -3.71
C ALA A 7 17.96 -9.85 -4.52
N SER A 8 17.83 -8.98 -5.52
CA SER A 8 16.64 -8.93 -6.39
C SER A 8 16.46 -10.16 -7.27
N PHE A 9 17.53 -10.83 -7.66
CA PHE A 9 17.42 -12.09 -8.37
C PHE A 9 16.93 -13.21 -7.45
N VAL A 10 17.49 -13.32 -6.25
CA VAL A 10 17.12 -14.32 -5.25
C VAL A 10 15.69 -14.09 -4.73
N ASP A 11 15.29 -12.84 -4.55
CA ASP A 11 13.93 -12.43 -4.16
C ASP A 11 12.89 -12.85 -5.19
N ARG A 12 13.16 -12.61 -6.49
CA ARG A 12 12.29 -13.08 -7.59
C ARG A 12 12.13 -14.60 -7.65
N LEU A 13 13.09 -15.36 -7.12
CA LEU A 13 13.01 -16.82 -7.00
C LEU A 13 12.32 -17.28 -5.72
N GLY A 14 11.93 -16.36 -4.82
CA GLY A 14 11.35 -16.68 -3.51
C GLY A 14 12.36 -17.27 -2.53
N LEU A 15 13.66 -17.02 -2.75
CA LEU A 15 14.76 -17.61 -1.97
C LEU A 15 15.43 -16.60 -1.03
N LEU A 16 14.85 -15.41 -0.86
CA LEU A 16 15.40 -14.40 0.03
C LEU A 16 15.35 -14.91 1.49
N PRO A 17 16.43 -14.77 2.28
CA PRO A 17 16.43 -15.18 3.68
C PRO A 17 15.27 -14.57 4.46
N ALA A 18 14.58 -15.38 5.28
CA ALA A 18 13.42 -14.95 6.06
C ALA A 18 13.74 -13.75 6.97
N SER A 19 14.95 -13.67 7.53
CA SER A 19 15.37 -12.53 8.35
C SER A 19 15.38 -11.21 7.58
N LEU A 20 15.69 -11.24 6.27
CA LEU A 20 15.63 -10.06 5.42
C LEU A 20 14.17 -9.72 5.07
N ILE A 21 13.37 -10.70 4.67
CA ILE A 21 11.94 -10.52 4.40
C ILE A 21 11.22 -9.89 5.60
N HIS A 22 11.46 -10.42 6.81
CA HIS A 22 10.82 -9.91 8.03
C HIS A 22 11.27 -8.51 8.43
N ALA A 23 12.48 -8.09 8.03
CA ALA A 23 12.98 -6.74 8.29
C ALA A 23 12.57 -5.74 7.20
N ASP A 24 12.07 -6.22 6.05
CA ASP A 24 11.73 -5.41 4.90
C ASP A 24 10.25 -4.98 4.93
N PRO A 25 9.96 -3.66 5.01
CA PRO A 25 8.58 -3.18 5.04
C PRO A 25 7.84 -3.34 3.70
N LEU A 26 8.53 -3.70 2.62
CA LEU A 26 7.95 -3.90 1.29
C LEU A 26 7.61 -5.37 0.98
N HIS A 27 7.97 -6.32 1.86
CA HIS A 27 7.51 -7.71 1.79
C HIS A 27 6.22 -7.94 2.58
N THR A 28 5.19 -7.16 2.24
CA THR A 28 3.82 -7.27 2.77
C THR A 28 2.83 -7.30 1.61
N SER A 29 1.54 -7.52 1.87
CA SER A 29 0.49 -7.39 0.85
C SER A 29 0.06 -5.93 0.65
N LEU A 30 0.08 -5.15 1.74
CA LEU A 30 -0.45 -3.80 1.81
C LEU A 30 0.39 -2.96 2.78
N VAL A 31 0.64 -1.71 2.39
CA VAL A 31 1.22 -0.68 3.26
C VAL A 31 0.18 0.40 3.52
N ILE A 32 -0.04 0.74 4.79
CA ILE A 32 -0.91 1.85 5.21
C ILE A 32 -0.06 2.90 5.91
N ALA A 33 -0.12 4.15 5.43
CA ALA A 33 0.53 5.30 6.06
C ALA A 33 -0.53 6.26 6.61
N ASN A 34 -0.54 6.46 7.93
CA ASN A 34 -1.35 7.50 8.56
C ASN A 34 -0.57 8.81 8.62
N LEU A 35 -0.76 9.66 7.61
CA LEU A 35 -0.15 10.99 7.58
C LEU A 35 -0.93 11.98 8.45
N GLY A 36 -2.21 11.72 8.68
CA GLY A 36 -3.03 12.51 9.58
C GLY A 36 -2.54 12.57 11.03
N SER A 37 -1.81 11.55 11.51
CA SER A 37 -1.22 11.58 12.87
C SER A 37 -0.07 12.59 13.02
N VAL A 38 0.44 13.13 11.93
CA VAL A 38 1.49 14.16 11.89
C VAL A 38 1.00 15.41 11.14
N ASP A 39 -0.31 15.65 11.14
CA ASP A 39 -0.98 16.77 10.47
C ASP A 39 -0.75 16.85 8.95
N GLY A 40 -0.41 15.73 8.32
CA GLY A 40 -0.20 15.62 6.87
C GLY A 40 -1.48 15.32 6.08
N ASP A 41 -1.51 15.76 4.83
CA ASP A 41 -2.55 15.38 3.87
C ASP A 41 -2.25 14.03 3.21
N ALA A 42 -3.26 13.37 2.65
CA ALA A 42 -3.07 12.13 1.90
C ALA A 42 -2.27 12.38 0.60
N VAL A 43 -1.38 11.46 0.24
CA VAL A 43 -0.51 11.58 -0.95
C VAL A 43 -0.53 10.30 -1.77
N PHE A 44 -0.27 10.40 -3.07
CA PHE A 44 -0.06 9.20 -3.88
C PHE A 44 1.31 8.61 -3.57
N HIS A 45 1.34 7.37 -3.07
CA HIS A 45 2.58 6.61 -2.98
C HIS A 45 2.76 5.80 -4.26
N HIS A 46 3.95 5.82 -4.86
CA HIS A 46 4.23 4.98 -6.02
C HIS A 46 4.41 3.52 -5.60
N LEU A 47 4.23 2.62 -6.57
CA LEU A 47 4.56 1.21 -6.41
C LEU A 47 6.07 1.00 -6.52
N TYR A 48 6.56 -0.03 -5.85
CA TYR A 48 7.95 -0.47 -5.95
C TYR A 48 8.01 -1.78 -6.72
N GLU A 49 9.04 -1.95 -7.56
CA GLU A 49 9.34 -3.24 -8.23
C GLU A 49 10.15 -4.20 -7.33
N TRP A 50 10.11 -3.98 -6.02
CA TRP A 50 10.81 -4.77 -5.01
C TRP A 50 9.84 -5.16 -3.90
N GLY A 51 9.98 -6.38 -3.39
CA GLY A 51 9.07 -6.94 -2.41
C GLY A 51 7.75 -7.39 -3.04
N THR A 52 6.70 -7.41 -2.22
CA THR A 52 5.38 -7.95 -2.59
C THR A 52 4.24 -6.98 -2.36
N SER A 53 4.54 -5.74 -1.95
CA SER A 53 3.54 -4.70 -1.69
C SER A 53 2.88 -4.23 -2.99
N SER A 54 1.68 -4.72 -3.27
CA SER A 54 0.90 -4.35 -4.47
C SER A 54 -0.17 -3.29 -4.20
N LEU A 55 -0.35 -2.87 -2.95
CA LEU A 55 -1.31 -1.84 -2.55
C LEU A 55 -0.68 -0.89 -1.53
N PHE A 56 -0.84 0.40 -1.76
CA PHE A 56 -0.45 1.46 -0.85
C PHE A 56 -1.67 2.33 -0.54
N ILE A 57 -1.91 2.58 0.74
CA ILE A 57 -2.99 3.40 1.24
C ILE A 57 -2.39 4.52 2.08
N THR A 58 -2.77 5.77 1.80
CA THR A 58 -2.40 6.89 2.68
C THR A 58 -3.65 7.54 3.23
N LEU A 59 -3.68 7.73 4.54
CA LEU A 59 -4.73 8.45 5.26
C LEU A 59 -4.24 9.86 5.56
N GLY A 60 -4.98 10.86 5.12
CA GLY A 60 -4.71 12.26 5.48
C GLY A 60 -5.27 12.62 6.86
N ARG A 61 -5.05 13.86 7.27
CA ARG A 61 -5.68 14.45 8.44
C ARG A 61 -7.21 14.51 8.31
N LEU A 62 -7.88 14.45 9.46
CA LEU A 62 -9.31 14.74 9.56
C LEU A 62 -9.53 16.24 9.39
N ASP A 63 -10.50 16.61 8.56
CA ASP A 63 -10.93 18.00 8.45
C ASP A 63 -11.89 18.39 9.60
N GLU A 64 -12.22 19.69 9.67
CA GLU A 64 -13.13 20.24 10.69
C GLU A 64 -14.55 19.67 10.61
N GLN A 65 -14.92 19.06 9.49
CA GLN A 65 -16.22 18.42 9.26
C GLN A 65 -16.18 16.92 9.57
N GLY A 66 -15.05 16.39 10.04
CA GLY A 66 -14.85 14.98 10.34
C GLY A 66 -14.64 14.11 9.10
N LYS A 67 -14.31 14.69 7.95
CA LYS A 67 -13.99 13.93 6.73
C LYS A 67 -12.50 13.62 6.67
N VAL A 68 -12.17 12.47 6.09
CA VAL A 68 -10.79 12.04 5.83
C VAL A 68 -10.61 11.78 4.34
N THR A 69 -9.51 12.26 3.78
CA THR A 69 -9.08 11.89 2.42
C THR A 69 -8.23 10.64 2.51
N ILE A 70 -8.55 9.64 1.70
CA ILE A 70 -7.81 8.39 1.59
C ILE A 70 -7.39 8.19 0.14
N THR A 71 -6.09 7.99 -0.08
CA THR A 71 -5.53 7.74 -1.40
C THR A 71 -5.10 6.29 -1.53
N PHE A 72 -5.39 5.67 -2.67
CA PHE A 72 -5.02 4.30 -3.00
C PHE A 72 -4.13 4.30 -4.25
N THR A 73 -2.99 3.60 -4.17
CA THR A 73 -2.22 3.22 -5.33
C THR A 73 -2.16 1.70 -5.38
N ILE A 74 -2.60 1.11 -6.48
CA ILE A 74 -2.65 -0.34 -6.67
C ILE A 74 -1.90 -0.73 -7.94
N ASP A 75 -1.26 -1.89 -7.89
CA ASP A 75 -0.66 -2.51 -9.07
C ASP A 75 -1.76 -3.00 -10.03
N GLU A 76 -1.81 -2.41 -11.22
CA GLU A 76 -2.80 -2.77 -12.23
C GLU A 76 -2.67 -4.22 -12.73
N ARG A 77 -1.51 -4.87 -12.54
CA ARG A 77 -1.29 -6.26 -12.93
C ARG A 77 -2.16 -7.23 -12.12
N ILE A 78 -2.59 -6.82 -10.92
CA ILE A 78 -3.42 -7.63 -10.03
C ILE A 78 -4.88 -7.14 -9.95
N SER A 79 -5.20 -6.00 -10.55
CA SER A 79 -6.52 -5.39 -10.43
C SER A 79 -6.91 -4.56 -11.65
N GLU A 80 -8.11 -4.81 -12.16
CA GLU A 80 -8.73 -4.00 -13.22
C GLU A 80 -9.54 -2.84 -12.61
N GLY A 81 -9.61 -1.71 -13.33
CA GLY A 81 -10.29 -0.50 -12.86
C GLY A 81 -11.75 -0.71 -12.44
N GLN A 82 -12.52 -1.59 -13.10
CA GLN A 82 -13.91 -1.85 -12.71
C GLN A 82 -14.03 -2.58 -11.37
N GLN A 83 -13.19 -3.59 -11.14
CA GLN A 83 -13.16 -4.37 -9.90
C GLN A 83 -12.65 -3.49 -8.76
N LEU A 84 -11.61 -2.69 -9.01
CA LEU A 84 -11.10 -1.72 -8.04
C LEU A 84 -12.19 -0.73 -7.63
N PHE A 85 -12.93 -0.15 -8.59
CA PHE A 85 -13.97 0.82 -8.28
C PHE A 85 -15.07 0.24 -7.38
N LYS A 86 -15.50 -1.00 -7.65
CA LYS A 86 -16.47 -1.72 -6.82
C LYS A 86 -15.92 -1.96 -5.40
N ALA A 87 -14.66 -2.37 -5.30
CA ALA A 87 -14.00 -2.60 -4.01
C ALA A 87 -13.87 -1.30 -3.20
N LEU A 88 -13.50 -0.18 -3.83
CA LEU A 88 -13.40 1.13 -3.18
C LEU A 88 -14.77 1.66 -2.74
N ALA A 89 -15.82 1.45 -3.54
CA ALA A 89 -17.18 1.81 -3.15
C ALA A 89 -17.65 1.02 -1.92
N PHE A 90 -17.39 -0.29 -1.90
CA PHE A 90 -17.68 -1.14 -0.75
C PHE A 90 -16.85 -0.76 0.49
N PHE A 91 -15.56 -0.46 0.30
CA PHE A 91 -14.69 0.02 1.38
C PHE A 91 -15.21 1.32 1.99
N LYS A 92 -15.61 2.27 1.14
CA LYS A 92 -16.21 3.54 1.55
C LYS A 92 -17.48 3.31 2.37
N ASP A 93 -18.39 2.45 1.89
CA ASP A 93 -19.63 2.11 2.59
C ASP A 93 -19.35 1.50 3.99
N CYS A 94 -18.37 0.59 4.09
CA CYS A 94 -17.94 0.02 5.37
C CYS A 94 -17.44 1.09 6.36
N LEU A 95 -16.78 2.15 5.88
CA LEU A 95 -16.27 3.23 6.73
C LEU A 95 -17.36 4.24 7.12
N GLU A 96 -18.27 4.58 6.20
CA GLU A 96 -19.37 5.52 6.45
C GLU A 96 -20.49 4.89 7.29
N ASN A 97 -20.66 3.57 7.21
CA ASN A 97 -21.69 2.80 7.91
C ASN A 97 -21.09 1.64 8.73
N PRO A 98 -20.31 1.92 9.80
CA PRO A 98 -19.79 0.88 10.67
C PRO A 98 -20.93 0.16 11.40
N ARG A 99 -20.92 -1.18 11.39
CA ARG A 99 -21.87 -2.01 12.13
C ARG A 99 -21.57 -2.03 13.63
#